data_AF-X0V2Y0-F1
#
_entry.id   AF-X0V2Y0-F1
#
_cell.length_a   1.000
_cell.length_b   1.000
_cell.length_c   1.000
_cell.angle_alpha   90.00
_cell.angle_beta   90.00
_cell.angle_gamma   90.00
#
_symmetry.space_group_name_H-M   'P 1'
#
loop_
_entity.id
_entity.type
_entity.pdbx_description
1 polymer ?
#
loop_
_entity_poly.entity_id
_entity_poly.type
_entity_poly.pdbx_seq_one_letter_code
_entity_poly.pdbx_strand_id
1 'polypeptide(L)' 'YYDSERNTKQFRDYFRADIKFNYKINTIKLTHEIGLDLVNIFGVENVLKQTYTGGIPPVQEEYQLGFLPIFYYKIDF' A
#
# COMPACT_ATOMS: atom_id res chain seq x y z
N TYR A 1 -30.62 -14.10 -21.06
CA TYR A 1 -29.58 -13.55 -21.95
C TYR A 1 -28.27 -13.65 -21.19
N TYR A 2 -27.41 -14.60 -21.56
CA TYR A 2 -26.02 -14.65 -21.07
C TYR A 2 -25.19 -13.81 -22.03
N ASP A 3 -24.65 -12.70 -21.55
CA ASP A 3 -23.74 -11.86 -22.32
C ASP A 3 -22.35 -12.52 -22.35
N SER A 4 -21.91 -12.92 -23.54
CA SER A 4 -20.66 -13.67 -23.76
C SER A 4 -19.40 -12.86 -23.48
N GLU A 5 -19.50 -11.53 -23.43
CA GLU A 5 -18.37 -10.63 -23.23
C GLU A 5 -18.15 -10.21 -21.77
N ARG A 6 -19.06 -10.65 -20.87
CA ARG A 6 -19.01 -10.29 -19.46
C ARG A 6 -17.70 -10.78 -18.81
N ASN A 7 -16.95 -9.85 -18.22
CA ASN A 7 -15.68 -10.10 -17.50
C ASN A 7 -14.54 -10.69 -18.35
N THR A 8 -14.55 -10.47 -19.67
CA THR A 8 -13.44 -10.88 -20.56
C THR A 8 -12.13 -10.15 -20.29
N LYS A 9 -12.20 -8.93 -19.72
CA LYS A 9 -11.05 -8.18 -19.22
C LYS A 9 -11.06 -8.19 -17.71
N GLN A 10 -9.98 -8.66 -17.11
CA GLN A 10 -9.79 -8.71 -15.66
C GLN A 10 -8.44 -8.11 -15.31
N PHE A 11 -8.37 -7.49 -14.15
CA PHE A 11 -7.10 -7.06 -13.60
C PHE A 11 -6.32 -8.28 -13.11
N ARG A 12 -5.00 -8.14 -13.02
CA ARG A 12 -4.16 -9.11 -12.34
C ARG A 12 -4.56 -9.19 -10.87
N ASP A 13 -4.37 -10.36 -10.28
CA ASP A 13 -4.64 -10.58 -8.86
C ASP A 13 -3.84 -9.59 -8.00
N TYR A 14 -4.55 -8.92 -7.10
CA TYR A 14 -4.00 -7.92 -6.20
C TYR A 14 -3.47 -8.57 -4.93
N PHE A 15 -2.23 -8.32 -4.56
CA PHE A 15 -1.65 -8.79 -3.31
C PHE A 15 -0.75 -7.76 -2.64
N ARG A 16 -1.05 -7.45 -1.39
CA ARG A 16 -0.26 -6.55 -0.55
C ARG A 16 -0.28 -7.03 0.89
N ALA A 17 0.88 -7.00 1.53
CA ALA A 17 1.02 -7.29 2.95
C ALA A 17 1.78 -6.16 3.64
N ASP A 18 1.24 -5.71 4.77
CA ASP A 18 1.75 -4.62 5.58
C ASP A 18 1.95 -5.13 7.02
N ILE A 19 3.00 -4.70 7.70
CA ILE A 19 3.32 -5.05 9.09
C ILE A 19 3.46 -3.78 9.91
N LYS A 20 2.66 -3.64 10.97
CA LYS A 20 2.74 -2.52 11.90
C LYS A 20 3.05 -2.98 13.32
N PHE A 21 4.13 -2.47 13.88
CA PHE A 21 4.55 -2.67 15.26
C PHE A 21 4.48 -1.35 16.02
N ASN A 22 3.84 -1.36 17.19
CA ASN A 22 3.83 -0.20 18.09
C ASN A 22 4.14 -0.67 19.50
N TYR A 23 5.03 0.06 20.16
CA TYR A 23 5.43 -0.21 21.53
C TYR A 23 5.32 1.06 22.35
N LYS A 24 4.54 1.00 23.43
CA LYS A 24 4.29 2.12 24.32
C LYS A 24 4.83 1.80 25.72
N ILE A 25 5.71 2.66 26.22
CA ILE A 25 6.30 2.59 27.55
C ILE A 25 5.73 3.76 28.35
N ASN A 26 4.92 3.46 29.36
CA ASN A 26 4.39 4.47 30.27
C ASN A 26 5.30 4.53 31.51
N THR A 27 5.95 5.66 31.75
CA THR A 27 6.67 5.94 33.00
C THR A 27 5.93 7.03 33.78
N ILE A 28 6.28 7.21 35.06
CA ILE A 28 5.58 8.14 35.97
C ILE A 28 5.58 9.60 35.47
N LYS A 29 6.58 10.00 34.67
CA LYS A 29 6.75 11.39 34.21
C LYS A 29 6.86 11.55 32.68
N LEU A 30 6.84 10.44 31.95
CA LEU A 30 7.17 10.42 30.54
C LEU A 30 6.57 9.17 29.90
N THR A 31 5.97 9.33 28.73
CA THR A 31 5.46 8.22 27.94
C THR A 31 6.20 8.20 26.62
N HIS A 32 6.78 7.04 26.31
CA HIS A 32 7.47 6.80 25.05
C HIS A 32 6.61 5.92 24.16
N GLU A 33 6.46 6.29 22.91
CA GLU A 33 5.80 5.46 21.91
C GLU A 33 6.72 5.32 20.70
N ILE A 34 7.07 4.08 20.40
CA ILE A 34 7.87 3.70 19.23
C ILE A 34 6.93 3.00 18.26
N GLY A 35 6.83 3.53 17.04
CA GLY A 35 6.07 2.94 15.96
C GLY A 35 6.95 2.61 14.77
N LEU A 36 6.72 1.43 14.22
CA LEU A 36 7.33 0.93 12.99
C LEU A 36 6.23 0.39 12.08
N ASP A 37 6.08 0.99 10.91
CA ASP A 37 5.15 0.55 9.87
C ASP A 37 5.94 0.13 8.62
N LEU A 38 5.75 -1.09 8.18
CA LEU A 38 6.38 -1.68 7.01
C LEU A 38 5.30 -1.96 5.98
N VAL A 39 5.18 -1.09 5.00
CA VAL A 39 4.18 -1.19 3.94
C VAL A 39 4.74 -1.96 2.75
N ASN A 40 3.91 -2.83 2.15
CA ASN A 40 4.23 -3.63 0.97
C ASN A 40 5.53 -4.44 1.15
N ILE A 41 5.57 -5.29 2.18
CA ILE A 41 6.77 -6.05 2.56
C ILE A 41 7.31 -6.98 1.46
N PHE A 42 6.46 -7.34 0.49
CA PHE A 42 6.82 -8.18 -0.65
C PHE A 42 7.16 -7.37 -1.92
N GLY A 43 7.04 -6.05 -1.88
CA GLY A 43 7.36 -5.17 -3.01
C GLY A 43 6.54 -5.46 -4.26
N VAL A 44 5.30 -5.94 -4.11
CA VAL A 44 4.47 -6.30 -5.27
C VAL A 44 3.98 -5.03 -5.96
N GLU A 45 4.19 -4.97 -7.27
CA GLU A 45 3.77 -3.88 -8.15
C GLU A 45 2.30 -4.06 -8.54
N ASN A 46 1.41 -3.68 -7.64
CA ASN A 46 -0.02 -3.65 -7.92
C ASN A 46 -0.36 -2.41 -8.76
N VAL A 47 -1.21 -2.57 -9.78
CA VAL A 47 -1.72 -1.44 -10.57
C VAL A 47 -2.59 -0.58 -9.66
N LEU A 48 -2.18 0.68 -9.45
CA LEU A 48 -2.93 1.68 -8.70
C LEU A 48 -4.02 2.30 -9.58
N LYS A 49 -3.66 2.65 -10.81
CA LYS A 49 -4.54 3.39 -11.73
C LYS A 49 -4.17 3.10 -13.16
N GLN A 50 -5.17 3.15 -14.04
CA GLN A 50 -4.98 3.19 -15.49
C GLN A 50 -5.49 4.53 -16.01
N THR A 51 -4.65 5.24 -16.75
CA THR A 51 -4.99 6.53 -17.36
C THR A 51 -4.95 6.39 -18.89
N TYR A 52 -5.99 6.86 -19.56
CA TYR A 52 -6.01 6.90 -21.03
C TYR A 52 -5.26 8.14 -21.52
N THR A 53 -4.18 7.94 -22.26
CA THR A 53 -3.26 9.04 -22.66
C THR A 53 -3.37 9.40 -24.13
N GLY A 54 -4.16 8.67 -24.92
CA GLY A 54 -4.33 8.90 -26.36
C GLY A 54 -3.08 8.63 -27.21
N GLY A 55 -1.97 8.17 -26.60
CA GLY A 55 -0.73 7.76 -27.26
C GLY A 55 -0.69 6.26 -27.57
N ILE A 56 0.52 5.75 -27.84
CA ILE A 56 0.78 4.31 -28.00
C ILE A 56 1.77 3.89 -26.90
N PRO A 57 1.38 3.04 -25.93
CA PRO A 57 0.06 2.43 -25.74
C PRO A 57 -1.00 3.45 -25.26
N PRO A 58 -2.29 3.23 -25.60
CA PRO A 58 -3.38 4.16 -25.29
C PRO A 58 -3.73 4.21 -23.80
N VAL A 59 -3.32 3.19 -23.05
CA VAL A 59 -3.52 3.07 -21.61
C VAL A 59 -2.16 3.03 -20.94
N GLN A 60 -1.97 3.92 -19.97
CA GLN A 60 -0.80 3.93 -19.11
C GLN A 60 -1.19 3.44 -17.72
N GLU A 61 -0.45 2.48 -17.20
CA GLU A 61 -0.63 1.97 -15.84
C GLU A 61 0.30 2.73 -14.89
N GLU A 62 -0.26 3.17 -13.77
CA GLU A 62 0.46 3.71 -12.62
C GLU A 62 0.42 2.65 -11.52
N TYR A 63 1.57 2.37 -10.92
CA TYR A 63 1.70 1.36 -9.87
C TYR A 63 1.56 1.98 -8.48
N GLN A 64 1.15 1.15 -7.52
CA GLN A 64 1.14 1.52 -6.12
C GLN A 64 2.56 1.80 -5.62
N LEU A 65 2.63 2.53 -4.51
CA LEU A 65 3.89 2.74 -3.81
C LEU A 65 4.50 1.38 -3.45
N GLY A 66 5.79 1.23 -3.74
CA GLY A 66 6.56 0.04 -3.40
C GLY A 66 6.74 -0.12 -1.89
N PHE A 67 7.76 -0.89 -1.50
CA PHE A 67 8.11 -1.05 -0.09
C PHE A 67 8.43 0.31 0.55
N LEU A 68 7.70 0.67 1.61
CA LEU A 68 7.91 1.92 2.35
C LEU A 68 8.00 1.63 3.86
N PRO A 69 9.19 1.80 4.47
CA PRO A 69 9.33 1.73 5.92
C PRO A 69 9.11 3.12 6.55
N ILE A 70 8.19 3.20 7.51
CA ILE A 70 7.87 4.40 8.26
C ILE A 70 8.19 4.16 9.72
N PHE A 71 9.03 5.03 10.28
CA PHE A 71 9.39 4.99 11.69
C PHE A 71 8.91 6.27 12.35
N TYR A 72 8.33 6.15 13.54
CA TYR A 72 8.06 7.30 14.38
C TYR A 72 8.39 7.00 15.83
N TYR A 73 8.76 8.07 16.52
CA TYR A 73 8.99 8.04 17.95
C TYR A 73 8.35 9.27 18.56
N LYS A 74 7.46 9.05 19.52
CA LYS A 74 6.70 10.08 20.21
C LYS A 74 7.04 10.06 21.69
N ILE A 75 7.19 11.25 22.26
CA ILE A 75 7.37 11.46 23.69
C ILE A 75 6.24 12.35 24.17
N ASP A 76 5.48 11.87 25.14
CA ASP A 76 4.46 12.66 25.86
C ASP A 76 4.95 12.85 27.31
N PHE A 77 4.81 14.07 27.87
CA PHE A 77 5.28 14.45 29.21
C PHE A 77 4.11 14.86 30.13
#